data_AF-A0AAW2NXB5-F1
#
_entry.id   AF-A0AAW2NXB5-F1
#
_cell.length_a   1.000
_cell.length_b   1.000
_cell.length_c   1.000
_cell.angle_alpha   90.00
_cell.angle_beta   90.00
_cell.angle_gamma   90.00
#
_symmetry.space_group_name_H-M   'P 1'
#
loop_
_entity.id
_entity.type
_entity.pdbx_description
1 polymer ?
#
loop_
_entity_poly.entity_id
_entity_poly.type
_entity_poly.pdbx_seq_one_letter_code
_entity_poly.pdbx_strand_id
1 'polypeptide(L)'
;MESGAAVNLKWGRGRRPLTPLRVLRGVLCIVVLVLTAFVLLVYGGFWSGVVLRFFSVHYSRKMTAFFFGSWIALWPFLFEKINKTKVVFSGEKVPARERVLLANHRTEVDWMYLWDLALRKGREGYIKYILKAV
;
A
#
# COMPACT_ATOMS: atom_id res chain seq x y z
N MET A 1 29.66 -15.46 28.55
CA MET A 1 30.10 -16.13 27.32
C MET A 1 29.13 -17.28 27.05
N GLU A 2 28.06 -17.06 26.29
CA GLU A 2 27.23 -18.15 25.74
C GLU A 2 26.75 -17.78 24.34
N SER A 3 27.32 -18.51 23.38
CA SER A 3 26.82 -18.91 22.07
C SER A 3 25.94 -17.93 21.27
N GLY A 4 26.60 -17.25 20.31
CA GLY A 4 25.95 -16.65 19.16
C GLY A 4 25.26 -17.70 18.29
N ALA A 5 23.93 -17.68 18.29
CA ALA A 5 23.11 -18.42 17.34
C ALA A 5 23.20 -17.74 15.97
N ALA A 6 24.14 -18.22 15.15
CA ALA A 6 24.25 -17.86 13.74
C ALA A 6 22.96 -18.28 13.01
N VAL A 7 22.11 -17.29 12.73
CA VAL A 7 20.94 -17.45 11.87
C VAL A 7 21.43 -17.85 10.48
N ASN A 8 21.28 -19.14 10.18
CA ASN A 8 21.68 -19.77 8.93
C ASN A 8 20.71 -19.35 7.80
N LEU A 9 20.87 -18.12 7.30
CA LEU A 9 20.14 -17.61 6.14
C LEU A 9 20.72 -18.28 4.87
N LYS A 10 20.21 -19.47 4.55
CA LYS A 10 20.40 -20.10 3.24
C LYS A 10 19.78 -19.22 2.15
N TRP A 11 20.57 -18.28 1.62
CA TRP A 11 20.18 -17.47 0.47
C TRP A 11 20.34 -18.26 -0.83
N GLY A 12 19.47 -19.25 -1.03
CA GLY A 12 19.34 -19.99 -2.29
C GLY A 12 18.60 -19.14 -3.32
N ARG A 13 19.33 -18.27 -4.04
CA ARG A 13 18.78 -17.42 -5.11
C ARG A 13 18.66 -18.21 -6.43
N GLY A 14 17.82 -19.24 -6.46
CA GLY A 14 17.38 -19.85 -7.71
C GLY A 14 16.26 -18.97 -8.31
N ARG A 15 16.46 -18.42 -9.51
CA ARG A 15 15.36 -17.80 -10.27
C ARG A 15 14.37 -18.91 -10.60
N ARG A 16 13.36 -19.11 -9.73
CA ARG A 16 12.31 -20.09 -9.98
C ARG A 16 11.59 -19.66 -11.26
N PRO A 17 11.44 -20.54 -12.26
CA PRO A 17 10.72 -20.19 -13.48
C PRO A 17 9.31 -19.71 -13.12
N LEU A 18 8.92 -18.60 -13.73
CA LEU A 18 7.57 -18.04 -13.58
C LEU A 18 6.59 -19.06 -14.16
N THR A 19 5.87 -19.75 -13.28
CA THR A 19 4.82 -20.67 -13.74
C THR A 19 3.72 -19.86 -14.45
N PRO A 20 3.16 -20.33 -15.57
CA PRO A 20 2.13 -19.58 -16.30
C PRO A 20 0.95 -19.13 -15.43
N LEU A 21 0.55 -19.95 -14.46
CA LEU A 21 -0.47 -19.61 -13.45
C LEU A 21 -0.10 -18.39 -12.59
N ARG A 22 1.18 -18.21 -12.25
CA ARG A 22 1.65 -17.05 -11.48
C ARG A 22 1.61 -15.79 -12.33
N VAL A 23 1.97 -15.90 -13.61
CA VAL A 23 1.89 -14.79 -14.57
C VAL A 23 0.43 -14.38 -14.76
N LEU A 24 -0.46 -15.34 -15.04
CA LEU A 24 -1.90 -15.08 -15.18
C LEU A 24 -2.48 -14.38 -13.95
N ARG A 25 -2.13 -14.84 -12.75
CA ARG A 25 -2.59 -14.20 -11.52
C ARG A 25 -2.08 -12.78 -11.36
N GLY A 26 -0.81 -12.54 -11.70
CA GLY A 26 -0.22 -11.19 -11.70
C GLY A 26 -0.93 -10.27 -12.69
N VAL A 27 -1.18 -10.74 -13.90
CA VAL A 27 -1.92 -10.00 -14.94
C VAL A 27 -3.33 -9.67 -14.46
N LEU A 28 -4.07 -10.64 -13.91
CA LEU A 28 -5.40 -10.39 -13.35
C LEU A 28 -5.38 -9.35 -12.23
N CYS A 29 -4.38 -9.38 -11.34
CA CYS A 29 -4.23 -8.35 -10.30
C CYS A 29 -4.01 -6.96 -10.91
N ILE A 30 -3.15 -6.85 -11.93
CA ILE A 30 -2.89 -5.57 -12.62
C ILE A 30 -4.14 -5.08 -13.34
N VAL A 31 -4.87 -5.96 -14.04
CA VAL A 31 -6.12 -5.61 -14.73
C VAL A 31 -7.17 -5.10 -13.74
N VAL A 32 -7.39 -5.84 -12.65
CA VAL A 32 -8.28 -5.39 -11.57
C VAL A 32 -7.83 -4.04 -11.08
N LEU A 33 -6.52 -3.85 -10.85
CA LEU A 33 -6.03 -2.60 -10.30
C LEU A 33 -6.26 -1.40 -11.24
N VAL A 34 -5.98 -1.56 -12.53
CA VAL A 34 -6.15 -0.50 -13.53
C VAL A 34 -7.63 -0.15 -13.70
N LEU A 35 -8.50 -1.16 -13.79
CA LEU A 35 -9.94 -0.93 -13.95
C LEU A 35 -10.55 -0.22 -12.74
N THR A 36 -10.18 -0.64 -11.54
CA THR A 36 -10.68 -0.03 -10.31
C THR A 36 -10.11 1.38 -10.11
N ALA A 37 -8.85 1.64 -10.48
CA ALA A 37 -8.31 3.00 -10.54
C ALA A 37 -9.12 3.90 -11.48
N PHE A 38 -9.46 3.39 -12.67
CA PHE A 38 -10.25 4.13 -13.66
C PHE A 38 -11.65 4.46 -13.11
N VAL A 39 -12.36 3.47 -12.56
CA VAL A 39 -13.68 3.68 -11.95
C VAL A 39 -13.61 4.70 -10.81
N LEU A 40 -12.60 4.58 -9.95
CA LEU A 40 -12.43 5.52 -8.83
C LEU A 40 -12.10 6.93 -9.31
N LEU A 41 -11.34 7.12 -10.39
CA LEU A 41 -11.05 8.45 -10.93
C LEU A 41 -12.29 9.08 -11.58
N VAL A 42 -12.98 8.32 -12.43
CA VAL A 42 -14.13 8.80 -13.22
C VAL A 42 -15.35 9.01 -12.34
N TYR A 43 -15.69 8.04 -11.50
CA TYR A 43 -16.91 8.09 -10.69
C TYR A 43 -16.66 8.60 -9.28
N GLY A 44 -15.54 8.24 -8.65
CA GLY A 44 -15.21 8.73 -7.32
C GLY A 44 -14.61 10.14 -7.36
N GLY A 45 -13.50 10.31 -8.07
CA GLY A 45 -12.64 11.49 -8.06
C GLY A 45 -13.26 12.69 -8.74
N PHE A 46 -13.88 12.52 -9.91
CA PHE A 46 -14.57 13.62 -10.58
C PHE A 46 -15.73 14.16 -9.74
N TRP A 47 -16.62 13.28 -9.28
CA TRP A 47 -17.78 13.70 -8.49
C TRP A 47 -17.38 14.26 -7.11
N SER A 48 -16.43 13.63 -6.42
CA SER A 48 -15.98 14.11 -5.11
C SER A 48 -15.06 15.33 -5.16
N GLY A 49 -14.19 15.43 -6.16
CA GLY A 49 -13.18 16.48 -6.28
C GLY A 49 -13.63 17.71 -7.07
N VAL A 50 -14.55 17.55 -8.03
CA VAL A 50 -15.05 18.64 -8.88
C VAL A 50 -16.46 19.02 -8.44
N VAL A 51 -17.44 18.11 -8.56
CA VAL A 51 -18.85 18.45 -8.33
C VAL A 51 -19.11 18.83 -6.87
N LEU A 52 -18.75 17.95 -5.92
CA LEU A 52 -18.95 18.21 -4.49
C LEU A 52 -18.16 19.44 -4.00
N ARG A 53 -17.09 19.82 -4.69
CA ARG A 53 -16.27 20.98 -4.31
C ARG A 53 -16.99 22.29 -4.53
N PHE A 54 -17.87 22.39 -5.53
CA PHE A 54 -18.72 23.57 -5.74
C PHE A 54 -19.69 23.81 -4.58
N PHE A 55 -20.14 22.74 -3.92
CA PHE A 55 -21.08 22.82 -2.79
C PHE A 55 -20.37 22.92 -1.44
N SER A 56 -19.37 22.07 -1.21
CA SER A 56 -18.61 22.07 0.04
C SER A 56 -17.22 21.47 -0.12
N VAL A 57 -16.21 22.32 0.08
CA VAL A 57 -14.81 21.92 0.09
C VAL A 57 -14.51 20.89 1.20
N HIS A 58 -15.19 20.98 2.36
CA HIS A 58 -14.94 20.06 3.47
C HIS A 58 -15.40 18.63 3.12
N TYR A 59 -16.63 18.48 2.66
CA TYR A 59 -17.17 17.17 2.27
C TYR A 59 -16.46 16.61 1.05
N SER A 60 -16.14 17.45 0.06
CA SER A 60 -15.31 17.08 -1.09
C SER A 60 -13.98 16.44 -0.67
N ARG A 61 -13.24 17.08 0.24
CA ARG A 61 -11.96 16.55 0.75
C ARG A 61 -12.13 15.23 1.49
N LYS A 62 -13.18 15.10 2.33
CA LYS A 62 -13.45 13.88 3.08
C LYS A 62 -13.80 12.70 2.17
N MET A 63 -14.64 12.93 1.16
CA MET A 63 -15.03 11.92 0.17
C MET A 63 -13.87 11.52 -0.72
N THR A 64 -13.10 12.49 -1.21
CA THR A 64 -11.90 12.22 -2.03
C THR A 64 -10.90 11.37 -1.25
N ALA A 65 -10.65 11.70 0.02
CA ALA A 65 -9.76 10.93 0.89
C ALA A 65 -10.28 9.51 1.15
N PHE A 66 -11.60 9.31 1.26
CA PHE A 66 -12.20 7.99 1.42
C PHE A 66 -12.02 7.11 0.17
N PHE A 67 -12.34 7.63 -1.02
CA PHE A 67 -12.16 6.90 -2.28
C PHE A 67 -10.69 6.57 -2.53
N PHE A 68 -9.81 7.55 -2.38
CA PHE A 68 -8.37 7.35 -2.53
C PHE A 68 -7.81 6.38 -1.50
N GLY A 69 -8.22 6.50 -0.23
CA GLY A 69 -7.82 5.60 0.84
C GLY A 69 -8.25 4.15 0.57
N SER A 70 -9.51 3.96 0.15
CA SER A 70 -10.05 2.65 -0.22
C SER A 70 -9.30 2.03 -1.39
N TRP A 71 -8.91 2.85 -2.36
CA TRP A 71 -8.09 2.45 -3.50
C TRP A 71 -6.71 1.93 -3.07
N ILE A 72 -6.03 2.72 -2.24
CA ILE A 72 -4.72 2.38 -1.71
C ILE A 72 -4.78 1.12 -0.85
N ALA A 73 -5.86 0.90 -0.09
CA ALA A 73 -6.06 -0.30 0.73
C ALA A 73 -6.17 -1.60 -0.08
N LEU A 74 -6.55 -1.54 -1.37
CA LEU A 74 -6.58 -2.73 -2.23
C LEU A 74 -5.18 -3.29 -2.48
N TRP A 75 -4.14 -2.46 -2.47
CA TRP A 75 -2.75 -2.91 -2.66
C TRP A 75 -2.28 -3.83 -1.51
N PRO A 76 -2.32 -3.42 -0.22
CA PRO A 76 -2.07 -4.32 0.89
C PRO A 76 -2.93 -5.58 0.86
N PHE A 77 -4.22 -5.45 0.51
CA PHE A 77 -5.11 -6.61 0.41
C PHE A 77 -4.62 -7.64 -0.63
N LEU A 78 -4.25 -7.21 -1.83
CA LEU A 78 -3.69 -8.09 -2.87
C LEU A 78 -2.39 -8.75 -2.38
N PHE A 79 -1.54 -8.04 -1.66
CA PHE A 79 -0.26 -8.58 -1.21
C PHE A 79 -0.40 -9.56 -0.06
N GLU A 80 -1.18 -9.21 0.97
CA GLU A 80 -1.35 -10.06 2.14
C GLU A 80 -2.28 -11.26 1.84
N LYS A 81 -3.41 -11.03 1.17
CA LYS A 81 -4.42 -12.08 0.96
C LYS A 81 -4.16 -12.91 -0.28
N ILE A 82 -3.83 -12.28 -1.41
CA ILE A 82 -3.60 -13.01 -2.66
C ILE A 82 -2.18 -13.55 -2.68
N ASN A 83 -1.16 -12.70 -2.48
CA ASN A 83 0.25 -13.10 -2.50
C ASN A 83 0.73 -13.81 -1.22
N LYS A 84 -0.11 -13.94 -0.18
CA LYS A 84 0.26 -14.55 1.11
C LYS A 84 1.54 -13.93 1.69
N THR A 85 1.78 -12.65 1.41
CA THR A 85 2.95 -11.94 1.89
C THR A 85 2.72 -11.57 3.34
N LYS A 86 3.61 -12.03 4.23
CA LYS A 86 3.54 -11.67 5.65
C LYS A 86 4.34 -10.40 5.88
N VAL A 87 3.66 -9.30 6.14
CA VAL A 87 4.30 -8.05 6.60
C VAL A 87 4.38 -8.07 8.12
N VAL A 88 5.59 -7.89 8.67
CA VAL A 88 5.83 -7.82 10.11
C VAL A 88 6.44 -6.46 10.41
N PHE A 89 5.73 -5.65 11.19
CA PHE A 89 6.28 -4.41 11.74
C PHE A 89 6.92 -4.72 13.09
N SER A 90 8.14 -4.25 13.28
CA SER A 90 8.90 -4.40 14.52
C SER A 90 9.48 -3.06 14.92
N GLY A 91 9.61 -2.83 16.23
CA GLY A 91 10.04 -1.54 16.79
C GLY A 91 8.96 -0.92 17.66
N GLU A 92 9.11 0.38 17.95
CA GLU A 92 8.19 1.13 18.79
C GLU A 92 6.83 1.37 18.12
N LYS A 93 5.78 1.44 18.94
CA LYS A 93 4.42 1.72 18.43
C LYS A 93 4.32 3.16 17.94
N VAL A 94 4.06 3.32 16.65
CA VAL A 94 3.84 4.65 16.06
C VAL A 94 2.51 5.23 16.56
N PRO A 95 2.47 6.50 17.04
CA PRO A 95 1.25 7.12 17.54
C PRO A 95 0.10 7.10 16.52
N ALA A 96 -1.11 6.72 16.94
CA ALA A 96 -2.27 6.53 16.05
C ALA A 96 -2.75 7.81 15.33
N ARG A 97 -2.43 8.99 15.88
CA ARG A 97 -2.82 10.30 15.30
C ARG A 97 -1.83 10.82 14.26
N GLU A 98 -0.61 10.29 14.26
CA GLU A 98 0.44 10.73 13.33
C GLU A 98 0.25 10.14 11.95
N ARG A 99 0.42 11.02 10.96
CA ARG A 99 0.14 10.74 9.54
C ARG A 99 1.36 10.91 8.65
N VAL A 100 2.50 11.31 9.21
CA VAL A 100 3.75 11.50 8.47
C VAL A 100 4.60 10.25 8.67
N LEU A 101 5.03 9.64 7.57
CA LEU A 101 5.96 8.51 7.58
C LEU A 101 7.21 8.91 6.81
N LEU A 102 8.37 8.79 7.46
CA LEU A 102 9.68 8.96 6.85
C LEU A 102 10.32 7.58 6.72
N ALA A 103 10.67 7.18 5.49
CA ALA A 103 11.36 5.93 5.26
C ALA A 103 12.44 6.09 4.19
N ASN A 104 13.43 5.20 4.25
CA ASN A 104 14.43 5.07 3.20
C ASN A 104 13.78 4.37 2.00
N HIS A 105 14.03 4.88 0.80
CA HIS A 105 13.56 4.29 -0.45
C HIS A 105 14.69 3.51 -1.10
N ARG A 106 14.58 2.19 -1.05
CA ARG A 106 15.52 1.25 -1.65
C ARG A 106 14.91 0.49 -2.81
N THR A 107 13.59 0.30 -2.83
CA THR A 107 12.87 -0.37 -3.91
C THR A 107 11.57 0.34 -4.29
N GLU A 108 11.16 0.24 -5.54
CA GLU A 108 9.89 0.81 -6.04
C GLU A 108 8.67 0.32 -5.26
N VAL A 109 8.77 -0.85 -4.63
CA VAL A 109 7.68 -1.49 -3.88
C VAL A 109 7.60 -0.97 -2.45
N ASP A 110 8.53 -0.14 -1.98
CA ASP A 110 8.57 0.32 -0.58
C ASP A 110 7.31 1.08 -0.16
N TRP A 111 6.69 1.80 -1.11
CA TRP A 111 5.43 2.51 -0.91
C TRP A 111 4.30 1.60 -0.43
N MET A 112 4.32 0.34 -0.86
CA MET A 112 3.31 -0.65 -0.51
C MET A 112 3.30 -0.99 0.97
N TYR A 113 4.47 -1.11 1.58
CA TYR A 113 4.59 -1.41 3.01
C TYR A 113 4.13 -0.23 3.85
N LEU A 114 4.33 1.01 3.37
CA LEU A 114 3.80 2.21 4.02
C LEU A 114 2.27 2.22 4.00
N TRP A 115 1.65 1.76 2.91
CA TRP A 115 0.19 1.66 2.81
C TRP A 115 -0.39 0.58 3.70
N ASP A 116 0.31 -0.56 3.89
CA ASP A 116 -0.13 -1.57 4.85
C ASP A 116 -0.11 -1.04 6.29
N LEU A 117 0.93 -0.27 6.64
CA LEU A 117 0.99 0.45 7.92
C LEU A 117 -0.13 1.49 8.03
N ALA A 118 -0.41 2.23 6.96
CA ALA A 118 -1.47 3.23 6.89
C ALA A 118 -2.85 2.64 7.17
N LEU A 119 -3.13 1.49 6.56
CA LEU A 119 -4.37 0.73 6.70
C LEU A 119 -4.56 0.26 8.15
N ARG A 120 -3.51 -0.26 8.77
CA ARG A 120 -3.53 -0.68 10.19
C ARG A 120 -3.76 0.49 11.16
N LYS A 121 -3.44 1.72 10.74
CA LYS A 121 -3.71 2.95 11.51
C LYS A 121 -5.07 3.61 11.16
N GLY A 122 -5.76 3.15 10.12
CA GLY A 122 -6.99 3.78 9.62
C GLY A 122 -6.77 5.22 9.11
N ARG A 123 -5.59 5.48 8.51
CA ARG A 123 -5.16 6.80 8.03
C ARG A 123 -4.75 6.81 6.55
N GLU A 124 -5.09 5.77 5.81
CA GLU A 124 -4.76 5.55 4.40
C GLU A 124 -5.12 6.74 3.50
N GLY A 125 -6.29 7.37 3.68
CA GLY A 125 -6.71 8.53 2.89
C GLY A 125 -6.03 9.86 3.24
N TYR A 126 -5.25 9.92 4.33
CA TYR A 126 -4.66 11.16 4.85
C TYR A 126 -3.16 11.05 5.13
N ILE A 127 -2.53 9.94 4.71
CA ILE A 127 -1.13 9.70 5.01
C ILE A 127 -0.24 10.56 4.12
N LYS A 128 0.84 11.06 4.70
CA LYS A 128 1.90 11.81 4.04
C LYS A 128 3.17 10.99 4.16
N TYR A 129 3.68 10.55 3.03
CA TYR A 129 4.91 9.77 2.96
C TYR A 129 6.04 10.64 2.43
N ILE A 130 7.18 10.59 3.12
CA ILE A 130 8.43 11.19 2.68
C ILE A 130 9.40 10.03 2.52
N LEU A 131 9.83 9.81 1.28
CA LEU A 131 10.78 8.77 0.96
C LEU A 131 12.11 9.40 0.58
N LYS A 132 13.15 9.07 1.34
CA LYS A 132 14.51 9.52 1.06
C LYS A 132 15.22 8.43 0.26
N ALA A 133 15.64 8.77 -0.96
CA ALA A 133 16.58 7.93 -1.71
C ALA A 133 17.91 7.88 -0.95
N VAL A 134 18.41 6.67 -0.72
CA VAL A 134 19.71 6.41 -0.09
C VAL A 134 20.76 6.19 -1.16
#